data_AF-A0AAW3TV60-F1
#
_entry.id   AF-A0AAW3TV60-F1
#
_cell.length_a   1.000
_cell.length_b   1.000
_cell.length_c   1.000
_cell.angle_alpha   90.00
_cell.angle_beta   90.00
_cell.angle_gamma   90.00
#
_symmetry.space_group_name_H-M   'P 1'
#
loop_
_entity.id
_entity.type
_entity.pdbx_description
1 polymer ?
#
loop_
_entity_poly.entity_id
_entity_poly.type
_entity_poly.pdbx_seq_one_letter_code
_entity_poly.pdbx_strand_id
1 'polypeptide(L)'
;MSGPYLRGPALPLHEVLSRWDEVVNRWALDPEERCGLLGGFAPGPIDRIETYEVLCGEQRMRLLVELDPILSRIWRDERRIREWLRAANPSLADRPPIDVMSRSPEWVRWVIDNMGMAS
;
A
#
# COMPACT_ATOMS: atom_id res chain seq x y z
N MET A 1 -19.90 -19.79 13.56
CA MET A 1 -18.61 -19.89 14.27
C MET A 1 -17.65 -18.91 13.62
N SER A 2 -17.30 -17.80 14.27
CA SER A 2 -16.32 -16.82 13.78
C SER A 2 -15.55 -16.20 14.94
N GLY A 3 -14.23 -16.35 14.92
CA GLY A 3 -13.24 -15.78 15.84
C GLY A 3 -12.08 -16.76 16.07
N PRO A 4 -10.79 -16.32 16.08
CA PRO A 4 -10.33 -14.98 16.44
C PRO A 4 -9.28 -14.40 15.47
N TYR A 5 -9.56 -13.28 14.80
CA TYR A 5 -8.48 -12.42 14.27
C TYR A 5 -8.20 -11.33 15.30
N LEU A 6 -7.45 -11.67 16.34
CA LEU A 6 -6.78 -10.65 17.14
C LEU A 6 -5.60 -10.13 16.30
N ARG A 7 -5.89 -9.23 15.34
CA ARG A 7 -4.86 -8.26 14.94
C ARG A 7 -4.50 -7.51 16.23
N GLY A 8 -3.21 -7.48 16.58
CA GLY A 8 -2.72 -6.73 17.74
C GLY A 8 -3.20 -5.27 17.73
N PRO A 9 -2.98 -4.52 18.83
CA PRO A 9 -3.41 -3.12 18.89
C PRO A 9 -2.90 -2.37 17.66
N ALA A 10 -3.81 -1.68 16.96
CA ALA A 10 -3.46 -0.91 15.78
C ALA A 10 -2.34 0.06 16.15
N LEU A 11 -1.26 0.08 15.35
CA LEU A 11 -0.11 0.97 15.60
C LEU A 11 -0.59 2.42 15.80
N PRO A 12 -0.03 3.17 16.75
CA PRO A 12 -0.31 4.59 16.88
C PRO A 12 -0.05 5.33 15.56
N LEU A 13 -0.84 6.37 15.25
CA LEU A 13 -0.72 7.10 13.98
C LEU A 13 0.68 7.70 13.77
N HIS A 14 1.33 8.21 14.82
CA HIS A 14 2.70 8.75 14.71
C HIS A 14 3.71 7.70 14.25
N GLU A 15 3.55 6.45 14.66
CA GLU A 15 4.41 5.35 14.25
C GLU A 15 4.14 4.94 12.80
N VAL A 16 2.86 4.94 12.39
CA VAL A 16 2.49 4.73 10.98
C VAL A 16 3.11 5.79 10.08
N LEU A 17 3.09 7.07 10.50
CA LEU A 17 3.71 8.17 9.75
C LEU A 17 5.23 7.99 9.64
N SER A 18 5.90 7.67 10.75
CA SER A 18 7.35 7.41 10.74
C SER A 18 7.73 6.25 9.81
N ARG A 19 6.98 5.15 9.87
CA ARG A 19 7.23 4.00 8.99
C ARG A 19 6.87 4.30 7.54
N TRP A 20 5.86 5.13 7.30
CA TRP A 20 5.53 5.61 5.96
C TRP A 20 6.67 6.41 5.35
N ASP A 21 7.32 7.28 6.12
CA ASP A 21 8.51 8.00 5.64
C ASP A 21 9.66 7.03 5.28
N GLU A 22 9.83 5.94 6.02
CA GLU A 22 10.77 4.87 5.64
C GLU A 22 10.39 4.20 4.33
N VAL A 23 9.11 3.83 4.14
CA VAL A 23 8.59 3.24 2.90
C VAL A 23 8.86 4.16 1.71
N VAL A 24 8.54 5.45 1.86
CA VAL A 24 8.78 6.47 0.84
C VAL A 24 10.25 6.52 0.42
N ASN A 25 11.16 6.47 1.39
CA ASN A 25 12.59 6.48 1.11
C ASN A 25 13.08 5.16 0.49
N ARG A 26 12.70 4.01 1.04
CA ARG A 26 13.13 2.68 0.56
C ARG A 26 12.64 2.38 -0.85
N TRP A 27 11.39 2.73 -1.15
CA TRP A 27 10.81 2.52 -2.47
C TRP A 27 11.15 3.66 -3.44
N ALA A 28 11.83 4.70 -2.94
CA ALA A 28 12.19 5.91 -3.68
C ALA A 28 10.95 6.52 -4.37
N LEU A 29 9.87 6.71 -3.61
CA LEU A 29 8.61 7.21 -4.15
C LEU A 29 8.72 8.70 -4.48
N ASP A 30 8.32 9.09 -5.69
CA ASP A 30 8.18 10.49 -6.06
C ASP A 30 6.85 11.08 -5.53
N PRO A 31 6.65 12.42 -5.61
CA PRO A 31 5.43 13.04 -5.09
C PRO A 31 4.12 12.55 -5.74
N GLU A 32 4.14 12.18 -7.02
CA GLU A 32 2.96 11.70 -7.74
C GLU A 32 2.60 10.27 -7.29
N GLU A 33 3.59 9.39 -7.20
CA GLU A 33 3.44 8.04 -6.68
C GLU A 33 2.91 8.04 -5.24
N ARG A 34 3.45 8.92 -4.37
CA ARG A 34 2.96 9.10 -2.99
C ARG A 34 1.49 9.50 -2.98
N CYS A 35 1.12 10.47 -3.80
CA CYS A 35 -0.25 10.96 -3.88
C CYS A 35 -1.20 9.86 -4.36
N GLY A 36 -0.84 9.16 -5.44
CA GLY A 36 -1.64 8.07 -6.02
C GLY A 36 -1.88 6.93 -5.04
N LEU A 37 -0.83 6.49 -4.33
CA LEU A 37 -0.93 5.41 -3.35
C LEU A 37 -1.86 5.73 -2.18
N LEU A 38 -1.94 7.00 -1.77
CA LEU A 38 -2.80 7.46 -0.69
C LEU A 38 -4.22 7.84 -1.14
N GLY A 39 -4.58 7.54 -2.41
CA GLY A 39 -5.92 7.74 -2.95
C GLY A 39 -6.07 8.91 -3.92
N GLY A 40 -4.98 9.64 -4.19
CA GLY A 40 -4.96 10.81 -5.06
C GLY A 40 -5.74 12.01 -4.52
N PHE A 41 -5.69 13.12 -5.25
CA PHE A 41 -6.77 14.10 -5.19
C PHE A 41 -7.91 13.56 -6.06
N ALA A 42 -9.03 13.17 -5.46
CA ALA A 42 -10.26 13.04 -6.22
C ALA A 42 -10.78 14.47 -6.48
N PRO A 43 -10.80 14.99 -7.72
CA PRO A 43 -11.51 16.22 -8.03
C PRO A 43 -13.02 15.93 -7.97
N GLY A 44 -13.56 15.87 -6.75
CA GLY A 44 -14.99 15.95 -6.49
C GLY A 44 -15.43 17.41 -6.44
N PRO A 45 -16.69 17.73 -6.77
CA PRO A 45 -17.25 19.04 -6.47
C PRO A 45 -17.05 19.38 -4.98
N ILE A 46 -16.58 20.59 -4.67
CA ILE A 46 -16.32 21.05 -3.28
C ILE A 46 -17.57 20.91 -2.39
N ASP A 47 -18.75 20.84 -3.01
CA ASP A 47 -20.07 20.79 -2.41
C ASP A 47 -20.70 19.38 -2.32
N ARG A 48 -20.02 18.30 -2.76
CA ARG A 48 -20.57 16.94 -2.68
C ARG A 48 -19.63 15.94 -2.01
N ILE A 49 -20.05 15.47 -0.83
CA ILE A 49 -19.47 14.38 -0.03
C ILE A 49 -19.91 13.01 -0.60
N GLU A 50 -20.05 12.89 -1.92
CA GLU A 50 -20.47 11.63 -2.56
C GLU A 50 -19.25 10.98 -3.18
N THR A 51 -18.53 10.19 -2.36
CA THR A 51 -17.61 9.06 -2.67
C THR A 51 -16.42 8.97 -1.69
N TYR A 52 -16.69 9.00 -0.39
CA TYR A 52 -15.71 8.60 0.65
C TYR A 52 -15.66 7.06 0.85
N GLU A 53 -15.99 6.26 -0.17
CA GLU A 53 -15.63 4.82 -0.19
C GLU A 53 -14.18 4.58 -0.63
N VAL A 54 -13.37 5.64 -0.70
CA VAL A 54 -11.92 5.55 -0.71
C VAL A 54 -11.48 5.37 0.73
N LEU A 55 -10.85 4.23 1.08
CA LEU A 55 -10.16 4.08 2.36
C LEU A 55 -9.40 5.37 2.68
N CYS A 56 -9.60 5.94 3.86
CA CYS A 56 -8.96 7.20 4.23
C CYS A 56 -7.44 7.06 4.04
N GLY A 57 -6.74 8.14 3.67
CA GLY A 57 -5.30 8.08 3.39
C GLY A 57 -4.48 7.35 4.47
N GLU A 58 -4.91 7.45 5.73
CA GLU A 58 -4.36 6.67 6.84
C GLU A 58 -4.48 5.15 6.67
N GLN A 59 -5.67 4.63 6.31
CA GLN A 59 -5.88 3.19 6.11
C GLN A 59 -5.01 2.64 4.98
N ARG A 60 -4.84 3.42 3.91
CA ARG A 60 -3.95 3.04 2.80
C ARG A 60 -2.49 3.07 3.25
N MET A 61 -2.09 4.10 3.98
CA MET A 61 -0.76 4.20 4.56
C MET A 61 -0.43 3.00 5.47
N ARG A 62 -1.38 2.60 6.33
CA ARG A 62 -1.24 1.41 7.20
C ARG A 62 -1.01 0.14 6.39
N LEU A 63 -1.75 -0.07 5.30
CA LEU A 63 -1.56 -1.22 4.40
C LEU A 63 -0.17 -1.21 3.75
N LEU A 64 0.30 -0.06 3.28
CA LEU A 64 1.61 0.05 2.62
C LEU A 64 2.77 -0.18 3.60
N VAL A 65 2.64 0.35 4.83
CA VAL A 65 3.57 0.09 5.93
C VAL A 65 3.60 -1.39 6.33
N GLU A 66 2.46 -2.08 6.27
CA GLU A 66 2.37 -3.52 6.52
C GLU A 66 2.97 -4.36 5.36
N LEU A 67 2.85 -3.88 4.12
CA LEU A 67 3.38 -4.55 2.93
C LEU A 67 4.92 -4.47 2.83
N ASP A 68 5.53 -3.34 3.18
CA ASP A 68 6.98 -3.11 3.07
C ASP A 68 7.88 -4.22 3.65
N PRO A 69 7.69 -4.70 4.90
CA PRO A 69 8.51 -5.78 5.43
C PRO A 69 8.32 -7.10 4.67
N ILE A 70 7.15 -7.35 4.09
CA ILE A 70 6.89 -8.55 3.27
C ILE A 70 7.71 -8.49 1.98
N LEU A 71 7.68 -7.36 1.27
CA LEU A 71 8.47 -7.18 0.04
C LEU A 71 9.97 -7.24 0.34
N SER A 72 10.41 -6.59 1.42
CA SER A 72 11.80 -6.64 1.89
C SER A 72 12.27 -8.07 2.15
N ARG A 73 11.42 -8.92 2.74
CA ARG A 73 11.72 -10.33 2.98
C ARG A 73 11.84 -11.15 1.68
N ILE A 74 10.93 -10.93 0.72
CA ILE A 74 10.89 -11.66 -0.54
C ILE A 74 12.09 -11.33 -1.43
N TRP A 75 12.38 -10.04 -1.61
CA TRP A 75 13.37 -9.58 -2.57
C TRP A 75 14.77 -9.41 -1.98
N ARG A 76 14.88 -9.15 -0.67
CA ARG A 76 16.13 -8.90 0.10
C ARG A 76 17.03 -7.80 -0.47
N ASP A 77 16.54 -7.03 -1.43
CA ASP A 77 17.26 -5.95 -2.13
C ASP A 77 16.26 -4.85 -2.48
N GLU A 78 16.46 -3.67 -1.91
CA GLU A 78 15.62 -2.49 -2.15
C GLU A 78 15.59 -2.10 -3.63
N ARG A 79 16.70 -2.25 -4.36
CA ARG A 79 16.77 -1.91 -5.78
C ARG A 79 15.81 -2.78 -6.59
N ARG A 80 15.73 -4.07 -6.26
CA ARG A 80 14.81 -5.01 -6.91
C ARG A 80 13.35 -4.69 -6.59
N ILE A 81 13.05 -4.23 -5.37
CA ILE A 81 11.70 -3.76 -5.01
C ILE A 81 11.34 -2.55 -5.87
N ARG A 82 12.22 -1.55 -5.97
CA ARG A 82 12.01 -0.34 -6.78
C ARG A 82 11.80 -0.65 -8.26
N GLU A 83 12.60 -1.55 -8.81
CA GLU A 83 12.48 -2.02 -10.20
C GLU A 83 11.16 -2.77 -10.39
N TRP A 84 10.82 -3.69 -9.49
CA TRP A 84 9.60 -4.48 -9.58
C TRP A 84 8.34 -3.61 -9.47
N LEU A 85 8.31 -2.61 -8.59
CA LEU A 85 7.17 -1.72 -8.42
C LEU A 85 6.79 -0.99 -9.72
N ARG A 86 7.77 -0.71 -10.58
CA ARG A 86 7.63 0.09 -11.82
C ARG A 86 7.67 -0.76 -13.09
N ALA A 87 8.08 -2.03 -12.99
CA ALA A 87 8.15 -2.93 -14.13
C ALA A 87 6.76 -3.41 -14.55
N ALA A 88 6.54 -3.53 -15.86
CA ALA A 88 5.37 -4.22 -16.39
C ALA A 88 5.30 -5.65 -15.84
N ASN A 89 4.13 -6.03 -15.30
CA ASN A 89 3.92 -7.34 -14.71
C ASN A 89 2.85 -8.11 -15.49
N PRO A 90 3.20 -9.21 -16.17
CA PRO A 90 2.25 -10.00 -16.95
C PRO A 90 1.06 -10.55 -16.14
N SER A 91 1.26 -10.83 -14.85
CA SER A 91 0.19 -11.27 -13.95
C SER A 91 -0.79 -10.15 -13.59
N LEU A 92 -0.47 -8.89 -13.91
CA LEU A 92 -1.28 -7.70 -13.67
C LEU A 92 -1.78 -7.06 -14.97
N ALA A 93 -1.84 -7.84 -16.06
CA ALA A 93 -2.12 -7.38 -17.42
C ALA A 93 -1.12 -6.29 -17.87
N ASP A 94 0.17 -6.58 -17.67
CA ASP A 94 1.33 -5.74 -18.01
C ASP A 94 1.38 -4.37 -17.30
N ARG A 95 0.52 -4.16 -16.30
CA ARG A 95 0.56 -2.93 -15.48
C ARG A 95 1.64 -3.01 -14.41
N PRO A 96 2.31 -1.89 -14.11
CA PRO A 96 3.19 -1.76 -12.96
C PRO A 96 2.43 -2.07 -11.65
N PRO A 97 3.03 -2.82 -10.71
CA PRO A 97 2.43 -3.05 -9.39
C PRO A 97 2.01 -1.75 -8.68
N ILE A 98 2.82 -0.69 -8.76
CA ILE A 98 2.52 0.59 -8.09
C ILE A 98 1.22 1.24 -8.59
N ASP A 99 0.89 1.10 -9.87
CA ASP A 99 -0.36 1.59 -10.45
C ASP A 99 -1.55 0.79 -9.94
N VAL A 100 -1.40 -0.53 -9.84
CA VAL A 100 -2.45 -1.43 -9.32
C VAL A 100 -2.71 -1.13 -7.84
N MET A 101 -1.65 -0.95 -7.03
CA MET A 101 -1.76 -0.59 -5.62
C MET A 101 -2.47 0.75 -5.41
N SER A 102 -2.18 1.73 -6.26
CA SER A 102 -2.82 3.05 -6.22
C SER A 102 -4.32 2.97 -6.53
N ARG A 103 -4.74 2.04 -7.39
CA ARG A 103 -6.15 1.88 -7.77
C ARG A 103 -6.91 0.87 -6.92
N SER A 104 -6.23 -0.06 -6.26
CA SER A 104 -6.85 -1.19 -5.56
C SER A 104 -6.15 -1.50 -4.23
N PRO A 105 -6.62 -0.92 -3.11
CA PRO A 105 -6.19 -1.32 -1.77
C PRO A 105 -6.50 -2.78 -1.44
N GLU A 106 -7.59 -3.32 -2.00
CA GLU A 106 -7.97 -4.71 -1.79
C GLU A 106 -6.94 -5.68 -2.36
N TRP A 107 -6.30 -5.31 -3.48
CA TRP A 107 -5.18 -6.09 -4.01
C TRP A 107 -3.99 -6.08 -3.04
N VAL A 108 -3.66 -4.93 -2.45
CA VAL A 108 -2.60 -4.84 -1.41
C VAL A 108 -2.93 -5.73 -0.22
N ARG A 109 -4.18 -5.68 0.27
CA ARG A 109 -4.63 -6.53 1.37
C ARG A 109 -4.53 -8.02 1.03
N TRP A 110 -4.95 -8.40 -0.17
CA TRP A 110 -4.82 -9.78 -0.66
C TRP A 110 -3.35 -10.23 -0.71
N VAL A 111 -2.42 -9.38 -1.19
CA VAL A 111 -0.98 -9.69 -1.20
C VAL A 111 -0.47 -9.91 0.22
N ILE A 112 -0.82 -9.02 1.16
CA ILE A 112 -0.44 -9.17 2.58
C ILE A 112 -0.97 -10.49 3.15
N ASP A 113 -2.24 -10.80 2.94
CA ASP A 113 -2.88 -12.00 3.49
C ASP A 113 -2.26 -13.28 2.91
N ASN A 114 -1.87 -13.30 1.63
CA ASN A 114 -1.35 -14.50 0.97
C ASN A 114 0.17 -14.66 1.07
N MET A 115 0.92 -13.56 1.07
CA MET A 115 2.40 -13.58 1.13
C MET A 115 2.95 -13.38 2.54
N GLY A 116 2.16 -12.81 3.46
CA GLY A 116 2.48 -12.71 4.89
C GLY A 116 2.38 -14.05 5.62
N MET A 117 1.46 -14.93 5.17
CA MET A 117 1.22 -16.26 5.75
C MET A 117 2.24 -17.33 5.35
N ALA A 118 3.07 -17.09 4.32
CA ALA A 118 4.22 -17.94 4.02
C ALA A 118 5.31 -17.69 5.09
N SER A 119 5.15 -18.34 6.23
CA SER A 119 6.05 -18.35 7.38
C SER A 119 6.37 -19.78 7.76
#